data_AF-A0A7Y2VQP1-F1
#
_entry.id   AF-A0A7Y2VQP1-F1
#
_cell.length_a   1.000
_cell.length_b   1.000
_cell.length_c   1.000
_cell.angle_alpha   90.00
_cell.angle_beta   90.00
_cell.angle_gamma   90.00
#
_symmetry.space_group_name_H-M   'P 1'
#
loop_
_entity.id
_entity.type
_entity.pdbx_description
1 polymer ?
#
loop_
_entity_poly.entity_id
_entity_poly.type
_entity_poly.pdbx_seq_one_letter_code
_entity_poly.pdbx_strand_id
1 'polypeptide(L)'
;MKKAKYIGLILFLAGLGIFTILPFIGTYSLKDSDFKEWVEEKGIKSELFLEALDKEVVGQRFSGMNNLSPIIAAALDKANSTHRKNKEYNKIIYTKAHDISADLGKKAGTGFIPENKGLMWWLTFGLGIVGALLFILPNVILLGQKGIKNNGIYHANATNRGWVAWLVFFYLIAFYLLLYFRPEYAVNWTYLVDPISESLSGNPAGHWFVYGFMYCTVMTVMGVRMYIKYRHNRYQMIRTTSVLFFQIVFAFLIPEIMVRLQMPYYDFKNAFPLDYDFFFQWNLRSLINSGGIGIFILVWGTVLTLIIVPVMVYFFGKRWYCSWVCGCGGLAETLGDPYRQHSSKTLLSWRVERWLVHG
;
A
#
# COMPACT_ATOMS: atom_id res chain seq x y z
N MET A 1 4.00 9.24 -32.88
CA MET A 1 3.94 9.62 -31.44
C MET A 1 2.53 9.62 -30.85
N LYS A 2 1.52 10.28 -31.44
CA LYS A 2 0.14 10.24 -30.91
C LYS A 2 -0.45 8.82 -30.83
N LYS A 3 -0.27 8.01 -31.89
CA LYS A 3 -0.68 6.58 -31.91
C LYS A 3 -0.06 5.78 -30.76
N ALA A 4 1.23 5.97 -30.48
CA ALA A 4 1.91 5.30 -29.36
C ALA A 4 1.28 5.67 -28.01
N LYS A 5 0.90 6.94 -27.80
CA LYS A 5 0.19 7.34 -26.58
C LYS A 5 -1.17 6.65 -26.45
N TYR A 6 -1.94 6.54 -27.53
CA TYR A 6 -3.23 5.83 -27.49
C TYR A 6 -3.06 4.35 -27.19
N ILE A 7 -2.09 3.67 -27.83
CA ILE A 7 -1.75 2.28 -27.53
C ILE A 7 -1.35 2.13 -26.06
N GLY A 8 -0.48 3.02 -25.56
CA GLY A 8 -0.06 3.03 -24.15
C GLY A 8 -1.23 3.19 -23.18
N LEU A 9 -2.17 4.09 -23.50
CA LEU A 9 -3.38 4.27 -22.69
C LEU A 9 -4.26 3.01 -22.68
N ILE A 10 -4.45 2.35 -23.82
CA ILE A 10 -5.23 1.11 -23.91
C ILE A 10 -4.57 0.00 -23.09
N LEU A 11 -3.25 -0.18 -23.20
CA LEU A 11 -2.51 -1.17 -22.41
C LEU A 11 -2.60 -0.88 -20.90
N PHE A 12 -2.47 0.39 -20.51
CA PHE A 12 -2.62 0.80 -19.11
C PHE A 12 -4.02 0.49 -18.58
N LEU A 13 -5.06 0.84 -19.34
CA LEU A 13 -6.45 0.57 -18.94
C LEU A 13 -6.78 -0.92 -18.91
N ALA A 14 -6.19 -1.72 -19.81
CA ALA A 14 -6.33 -3.18 -19.77
C ALA A 14 -5.71 -3.75 -18.49
N GLY A 15 -4.47 -3.36 -18.16
CA GLY A 15 -3.82 -3.82 -16.93
C GLY A 15 -4.54 -3.37 -15.66
N LEU A 16 -5.02 -2.12 -15.62
CA LEU A 16 -5.82 -1.59 -14.52
C LEU A 16 -7.18 -2.31 -14.41
N GLY A 17 -7.83 -2.62 -15.53
CA GLY A 17 -9.09 -3.35 -15.58
C GLY A 17 -8.95 -4.76 -15.01
N ILE A 18 -7.92 -5.50 -15.43
CA ILE A 18 -7.62 -6.84 -14.88
C ILE A 18 -7.36 -6.73 -13.38
N PHE A 19 -6.51 -5.80 -12.95
CA PHE A 19 -6.20 -5.59 -11.54
C PHE A 19 -7.47 -5.29 -10.71
N THR A 20 -8.40 -4.50 -11.25
CA THR A 20 -9.63 -4.09 -10.57
C THR A 20 -10.64 -5.23 -10.42
N ILE A 21 -10.64 -6.22 -11.32
CA ILE A 21 -11.57 -7.35 -11.29
C ILE A 21 -11.11 -8.44 -10.32
N LEU A 22 -9.80 -8.55 -10.06
CA LEU A 22 -9.22 -9.59 -9.21
C LEU A 22 -9.90 -9.81 -7.84
N PRO A 23 -10.35 -8.77 -7.11
CA PRO A 23 -11.06 -8.97 -5.84
C PRO A 23 -12.35 -9.77 -5.94
N PHE A 24 -12.97 -9.83 -7.13
CA PHE A 24 -14.30 -10.42 -7.34
C PHE A 24 -14.26 -11.82 -7.94
N ILE A 25 -13.08 -12.35 -8.27
CA ILE A 25 -12.89 -13.65 -8.93
C ILE A 25 -12.01 -14.58 -8.08
N GLY A 26 -11.82 -15.82 -8.53
CA GLY A 26 -10.94 -16.79 -7.87
C GLY A 26 -11.69 -17.90 -7.14
N THR A 27 -11.01 -19.02 -6.95
CA THR A 27 -11.54 -20.19 -6.25
C THR A 27 -10.69 -20.52 -5.03
N TYR A 28 -11.34 -20.90 -3.93
CA TYR A 28 -10.70 -21.14 -2.64
C TYR A 28 -11.10 -22.53 -2.14
N SER A 29 -10.12 -23.36 -1.84
CA SER A 29 -10.27 -24.72 -1.36
C SER A 29 -9.20 -24.97 -0.29
N LEU A 30 -9.60 -24.92 0.97
CA LEU A 30 -8.67 -25.06 2.10
C LEU A 30 -8.40 -26.54 2.35
N LYS A 31 -7.13 -26.96 2.28
CA LYS A 31 -6.73 -28.33 2.62
C LYS A 31 -6.57 -28.49 4.13
N ASP A 32 -6.80 -29.72 4.60
CA ASP A 32 -6.60 -30.09 6.00
C ASP A 32 -5.17 -29.81 6.50
N SER A 33 -4.16 -30.09 5.66
CA SER A 33 -2.76 -29.78 5.97
C SER A 33 -2.53 -28.29 6.24
N ASP A 34 -3.06 -27.44 5.36
CA ASP A 34 -2.85 -26.00 5.38
C ASP A 34 -3.60 -25.35 6.55
N PHE A 35 -4.76 -25.92 6.88
CA PHE A 35 -5.54 -25.53 8.06
C PHE A 35 -4.79 -25.86 9.35
N LYS A 36 -4.29 -27.10 9.50
CA LYS A 36 -3.50 -27.51 10.69
C LYS A 36 -2.27 -26.64 10.89
N GLU A 37 -1.51 -26.39 9.83
CA GLU A 37 -0.34 -25.50 9.86
C GLU A 37 -0.74 -24.08 10.32
N TRP A 38 -1.84 -23.53 9.80
CA TRP A 38 -2.33 -22.20 10.20
C TRP A 38 -2.77 -22.15 11.67
N VAL A 39 -3.41 -23.21 12.17
CA VAL A 39 -3.84 -23.29 13.58
C VAL A 39 -2.63 -23.29 14.52
N GLU A 40 -1.58 -24.04 14.18
CA GLU A 40 -0.32 -24.07 14.94
C GLU A 40 0.39 -22.71 14.90
N GLU A 41 0.53 -22.11 13.72
CA GLU A 41 1.19 -20.81 13.52
C GLU A 41 0.50 -19.69 14.34
N LYS A 42 -0.83 -19.68 14.36
CA LYS A 42 -1.63 -18.65 15.06
C LYS A 42 -1.91 -18.98 16.53
N GLY A 43 -1.63 -20.21 16.97
CA GLY A 43 -1.87 -20.66 18.34
C GLY A 43 -3.34 -20.58 18.76
N ILE A 44 -4.27 -20.91 17.87
CA ILE A 44 -5.73 -20.83 18.13
C ILE A 44 -6.16 -21.95 19.07
N LYS A 45 -6.76 -21.57 20.22
CA LYS A 45 -7.18 -22.52 21.28
C LYS A 45 -8.69 -22.83 21.32
N SER A 46 -9.48 -22.21 20.43
CA SER A 46 -10.94 -22.34 20.44
C SER A 46 -11.39 -23.60 19.70
N GLU A 47 -11.67 -24.68 20.42
CA GLU A 47 -12.21 -25.93 19.85
C GLU A 47 -13.49 -25.69 19.04
N LEU A 48 -14.40 -24.85 19.54
CA LEU A 48 -15.65 -24.51 18.86
C LEU A 48 -15.43 -23.86 17.49
N PHE A 49 -14.43 -22.98 17.39
CA PHE A 49 -14.08 -22.34 16.13
C PHE A 49 -13.42 -23.33 15.17
N LEU A 50 -12.50 -24.16 15.68
CA LEU A 50 -11.78 -25.15 14.89
C LEU A 50 -12.73 -26.20 14.32
N GLU A 51 -13.63 -26.75 15.12
CA GLU A 51 -14.64 -27.72 14.67
C GLU A 51 -15.60 -27.11 13.64
N ALA A 52 -15.99 -25.84 13.81
CA ALA A 52 -16.86 -25.16 12.85
C ALA A 52 -16.16 -25.01 11.49
N LEU A 53 -14.89 -24.59 11.46
CA LEU A 53 -14.14 -24.47 10.22
C LEU A 53 -13.80 -25.81 9.59
N ASP A 54 -13.46 -26.82 10.38
CA ASP A 54 -13.20 -28.18 9.88
C ASP A 54 -14.43 -28.73 9.14
N LYS A 55 -15.61 -28.51 9.70
CA LYS A 55 -16.87 -28.95 9.09
C LYS A 55 -17.31 -28.09 7.90
N GLU A 56 -17.24 -26.77 8.02
CA GLU A 56 -17.87 -25.84 7.08
C GLU A 56 -16.92 -25.28 6.03
N VAL A 57 -15.60 -25.42 6.18
CA VAL A 57 -14.61 -24.80 5.29
C VAL A 57 -13.57 -25.80 4.76
N VAL A 58 -13.02 -26.66 5.61
CA VAL A 58 -11.96 -27.59 5.21
C VAL A 58 -12.50 -28.59 4.18
N GLY A 59 -11.76 -28.78 3.09
CA GLY A 59 -12.13 -29.67 1.98
C GLY A 59 -13.29 -29.17 1.10
N GLN A 60 -13.90 -28.02 1.43
CA GLN A 60 -14.94 -27.40 0.63
C GLN A 60 -14.36 -26.43 -0.40
N ARG A 61 -15.08 -26.25 -1.52
CA ARG A 61 -14.69 -25.34 -2.59
C ARG A 61 -15.61 -24.13 -2.66
N PHE A 62 -15.03 -22.94 -2.57
CA PHE A 62 -15.72 -21.66 -2.64
C PHE A 62 -15.34 -20.89 -3.90
N SER A 63 -16.33 -20.24 -4.51
CA SER A 63 -16.12 -19.27 -5.59
C SER A 63 -16.12 -17.86 -5.00
N GLY A 64 -14.96 -17.21 -4.95
CA GLY A 64 -14.80 -15.87 -4.40
C GLY A 64 -14.84 -15.80 -2.86
N MET A 65 -14.17 -14.77 -2.32
CA MET A 65 -14.13 -14.54 -0.86
C MET A 65 -15.48 -14.10 -0.29
N ASN A 66 -16.41 -13.62 -1.14
CA ASN A 66 -17.78 -13.29 -0.75
C ASN A 66 -18.53 -14.51 -0.16
N ASN A 67 -18.16 -15.72 -0.57
CA ASN A 67 -18.81 -16.95 -0.09
C ASN A 67 -18.05 -17.58 1.09
N LEU A 68 -16.73 -17.40 1.18
CA LEU A 68 -15.90 -17.96 2.24
C LEU A 68 -15.89 -17.09 3.51
N SER A 69 -15.70 -15.77 3.37
CA SER A 69 -15.51 -14.87 4.51
C SER A 69 -16.71 -14.82 5.48
N PRO A 70 -17.98 -14.81 5.02
CA PRO A 70 -19.13 -14.82 5.94
C PRO A 70 -19.22 -16.08 6.81
N ILE A 71 -18.80 -17.23 6.30
CA ILE A 71 -18.79 -18.51 7.05
C ILE A 71 -17.78 -18.41 8.19
N ILE A 72 -16.57 -17.93 7.89
CA ILE A 72 -15.51 -17.71 8.88
C ILE A 72 -15.96 -16.69 9.94
N ALA A 73 -16.57 -15.59 9.52
CA ALA A 73 -17.07 -14.57 10.43
C ALA A 73 -18.17 -15.12 11.37
N ALA A 74 -19.13 -15.86 10.84
CA ALA A 74 -20.20 -16.48 11.62
C ALA A 74 -19.65 -17.52 12.62
N ALA A 75 -18.69 -18.35 12.20
CA ALA A 75 -18.01 -19.31 13.07
C ALA A 75 -17.27 -18.59 14.21
N LEU A 76 -16.55 -17.50 13.91
CA LEU A 76 -15.82 -16.70 14.88
C LEU A 76 -16.77 -16.05 15.90
N ASP A 77 -17.84 -15.40 15.44
CA ASP A 77 -18.80 -14.72 16.30
C ASP A 77 -19.54 -15.70 17.22
N LYS A 78 -19.90 -16.88 16.69
CA LYS A 78 -20.52 -17.95 17.48
C LYS A 78 -19.56 -18.51 18.54
N ALA A 79 -18.31 -18.79 18.18
CA ALA A 79 -17.31 -19.29 19.12
C ALA A 79 -17.00 -18.25 20.21
N ASN A 80 -16.71 -17.01 19.82
CA ASN A 80 -16.38 -15.93 20.75
C ASN A 80 -17.55 -15.56 21.66
N SER A 81 -18.78 -15.52 21.16
CA SER A 81 -19.97 -15.26 21.99
C SER A 81 -20.19 -16.38 23.02
N THR A 82 -19.93 -17.62 22.66
CA THR A 82 -20.02 -18.78 23.57
C THR A 82 -18.94 -18.73 24.64
N HIS A 83 -17.67 -18.52 24.26
CA HIS A 83 -16.57 -18.39 25.21
C HIS A 83 -16.75 -17.20 26.16
N ARG A 84 -17.30 -16.07 25.68
CA ARG A 84 -17.66 -14.93 26.54
C ARG A 84 -18.75 -15.28 27.56
N LYS A 85 -19.79 -16.01 27.15
CA LYS A 85 -20.84 -16.48 28.08
C LYS A 85 -20.28 -17.44 29.13
N ASN A 86 -19.36 -18.31 28.73
CA ASN A 86 -18.74 -19.31 29.60
C ASN A 86 -17.54 -18.77 30.41
N LYS A 87 -17.17 -17.49 30.25
CA LYS A 87 -15.99 -16.84 30.88
C LYS A 87 -14.64 -17.48 30.51
N GLU A 88 -14.55 -18.10 29.34
CA GLU A 88 -13.33 -18.73 28.79
C GLU A 88 -12.49 -17.72 27.99
N TYR A 89 -12.02 -16.65 28.65
CA TYR A 89 -11.34 -15.53 27.97
C TYR A 89 -10.04 -15.90 27.26
N ASN A 90 -9.39 -16.98 27.68
CA ASN A 90 -8.17 -17.52 27.07
C ASN A 90 -8.42 -18.22 25.71
N LYS A 91 -9.67 -18.56 25.39
CA LYS A 91 -10.07 -19.15 24.11
C LYS A 91 -10.67 -18.12 23.15
N ILE A 92 -10.83 -16.86 23.56
CA ILE A 92 -11.34 -15.79 22.69
C ILE A 92 -10.28 -15.43 21.66
N ILE A 93 -10.70 -15.40 20.40
CA ILE A 93 -9.87 -14.96 19.28
C ILE A 93 -10.13 -13.46 19.09
N TYR A 94 -9.11 -12.63 19.32
CA TYR A 94 -9.19 -11.17 19.21
C TYR A 94 -8.89 -10.64 17.80
N THR A 95 -8.29 -11.47 16.94
CA THR A 95 -8.06 -11.15 15.54
C THR A 95 -9.38 -10.96 14.81
N LYS A 96 -9.47 -9.95 13.93
CA LYS A 96 -10.71 -9.66 13.20
C LYS A 96 -11.02 -10.79 12.21
N ALA A 97 -12.31 -11.05 12.00
CA ALA A 97 -12.78 -12.05 11.03
C ALA A 97 -12.20 -11.82 9.62
N HIS A 98 -12.06 -10.57 9.20
CA HIS A 98 -11.51 -10.17 7.90
C HIS A 98 -10.04 -10.54 7.75
N ASP A 99 -9.23 -10.35 8.80
CA ASP A 99 -7.81 -10.71 8.79
C ASP A 99 -7.65 -12.24 8.77
N ILE A 100 -8.45 -12.97 9.55
CA ILE A 100 -8.48 -14.44 9.51
C ILE A 100 -8.91 -14.95 8.13
N SER A 101 -9.94 -14.32 7.54
CA SER A 101 -10.42 -14.67 6.20
C SER A 101 -9.34 -14.42 5.14
N ALA A 102 -8.57 -13.34 5.25
CA ALA A 102 -7.46 -13.05 4.35
C ALA A 102 -6.34 -14.10 4.50
N ASP A 103 -5.95 -14.45 5.72
CA ASP A 103 -4.91 -15.44 5.99
C ASP A 103 -5.29 -16.84 5.46
N LEU A 104 -6.50 -17.31 5.80
CA LEU A 104 -6.99 -18.61 5.31
C LEU A 104 -7.26 -18.59 3.82
N GLY A 105 -7.83 -17.50 3.29
CA GLY A 105 -8.06 -17.32 1.86
C GLY A 105 -6.75 -17.38 1.07
N LYS A 106 -5.67 -16.80 1.61
CA LYS A 106 -4.33 -16.84 1.02
C LYS A 106 -3.79 -18.26 0.88
N LYS A 107 -3.98 -19.11 1.90
CA LYS A 107 -3.60 -20.53 1.84
C LYS A 107 -4.55 -21.34 0.95
N ALA A 108 -5.84 -21.02 0.95
CA ALA A 108 -6.87 -21.74 0.23
C ALA A 108 -6.95 -21.44 -1.28
N GLY A 109 -6.32 -20.36 -1.77
CA GLY A 109 -6.44 -19.98 -3.18
C GLY A 109 -5.95 -21.08 -4.13
N THR A 110 -6.82 -21.47 -5.06
CA THR A 110 -6.55 -22.49 -6.09
C THR A 110 -6.99 -22.01 -7.47
N GLY A 111 -6.42 -22.60 -8.53
CA GLY A 111 -6.75 -22.29 -9.92
C GLY A 111 -5.82 -21.26 -10.55
N PHE A 112 -6.30 -20.60 -11.62
CA PHE A 112 -5.44 -19.87 -12.56
C PHE A 112 -4.57 -18.77 -11.92
N ILE A 113 -5.11 -17.98 -11.00
CA ILE A 113 -4.41 -16.83 -10.40
C ILE A 113 -3.20 -17.27 -9.56
N PRO A 114 -3.36 -18.11 -8.51
CA PRO A 114 -2.23 -18.55 -7.68
C PRO A 114 -1.25 -19.47 -8.44
N GLU A 115 -1.69 -20.17 -9.48
CA GLU A 115 -0.82 -21.04 -10.29
C GLU A 115 0.01 -20.25 -11.33
N ASN A 116 -0.47 -19.08 -11.78
CA ASN A 116 0.17 -18.28 -12.82
C ASN A 116 0.61 -16.89 -12.31
N LYS A 117 1.15 -16.83 -11.10
CA LYS A 117 1.54 -15.57 -10.40
C LYS A 117 2.33 -14.60 -11.29
N GLY A 118 3.36 -15.09 -11.99
CA GLY A 118 4.21 -14.27 -12.85
C GLY A 118 3.49 -13.71 -14.09
N LEU A 119 2.63 -14.51 -14.72
CA LEU A 119 1.79 -14.04 -15.83
C LEU A 119 0.80 -12.98 -15.34
N MET A 120 0.17 -13.22 -14.19
CA MET A 120 -0.79 -12.30 -13.60
C MET A 120 -0.13 -10.96 -13.21
N TRP A 121 1.11 -11.00 -12.71
CA TRP A 121 1.90 -9.79 -12.49
C TRP A 121 2.13 -9.02 -13.80
N TRP A 122 2.51 -9.71 -14.88
CA TRP A 122 2.73 -9.09 -16.19
C TRP A 122 1.45 -8.48 -16.76
N LEU A 123 0.32 -9.18 -16.65
CA LEU A 123 -0.98 -8.71 -17.13
C LEU A 123 -1.53 -7.53 -16.32
N THR A 124 -1.04 -7.29 -15.11
CA THR A 124 -1.51 -6.20 -14.24
C THR A 124 -0.47 -5.08 -14.18
N PHE A 125 0.58 -5.25 -13.37
CA PHE A 125 1.66 -4.28 -13.21
C PHE A 125 2.48 -4.12 -14.49
N GLY A 126 2.80 -5.20 -15.20
CA GLY A 126 3.59 -5.13 -16.43
C GLY A 126 2.91 -4.28 -17.51
N LEU A 127 1.66 -4.61 -17.87
CA LEU A 127 0.85 -3.83 -18.81
C LEU A 127 0.61 -2.40 -18.32
N GLY A 128 0.37 -2.22 -17.01
CA GLY A 128 0.24 -0.90 -16.41
C GLY A 128 1.49 -0.03 -16.58
N ILE A 129 2.66 -0.55 -16.23
CA ILE A 129 3.95 0.15 -16.32
C ILE A 129 4.29 0.46 -17.78
N VAL A 130 4.26 -0.55 -18.65
CA VAL A 130 4.58 -0.38 -20.08
C VAL A 130 3.61 0.58 -20.75
N GLY A 131 2.31 0.42 -20.49
CA GLY A 131 1.27 1.30 -21.01
C GLY A 131 1.46 2.75 -20.58
N ALA A 132 1.70 2.98 -19.29
CA ALA A 132 1.95 4.32 -18.74
C ALA A 132 3.23 4.93 -19.30
N LEU A 133 4.33 4.18 -19.37
CA LEU A 133 5.59 4.66 -19.96
C LEU A 133 5.45 4.96 -21.44
N LEU A 134 4.74 4.13 -22.21
CA LEU A 134 4.46 4.38 -23.63
C LEU A 134 3.61 5.64 -23.85
N PHE A 135 2.77 6.01 -22.87
CA PHE A 135 2.05 7.28 -22.85
C PHE A 135 2.93 8.47 -22.43
N ILE A 136 3.86 8.27 -21.49
CA ILE A 136 4.68 9.31 -20.88
C ILE A 136 5.92 9.67 -21.71
N LEU A 137 6.69 8.68 -22.16
CA LEU A 137 7.98 8.86 -22.85
C LEU A 137 7.91 9.72 -24.12
N PRO A 138 6.89 9.62 -24.99
CA PRO A 138 6.78 10.50 -26.16
C PRO A 138 6.76 11.99 -25.82
N ASN A 139 6.43 12.35 -24.56
CA ASN A 139 6.44 13.74 -24.12
C ASN A 139 7.84 14.35 -24.03
N VAL A 140 8.91 13.55 -24.06
CA VAL A 140 10.30 14.07 -24.20
C VAL A 140 10.42 14.92 -25.46
N ILE A 141 9.84 14.44 -26.56
CA ILE A 141 9.89 15.10 -27.87
C ILE A 141 8.70 16.04 -28.02
N LEU A 142 7.48 15.60 -27.66
CA LEU A 142 6.25 16.37 -27.88
C LEU A 142 6.17 17.66 -27.07
N LEU A 143 6.83 17.76 -25.91
CA LEU A 143 6.84 19.00 -25.12
C LEU A 143 7.80 20.07 -25.68
N GLY A 144 8.61 19.73 -26.69
CA GLY A 144 9.50 20.67 -27.38
C GLY A 144 10.63 21.20 -26.49
N GLN A 145 10.82 22.51 -26.48
CA GLN A 145 11.89 23.15 -25.69
C GLN A 145 11.67 23.03 -24.17
N LYS A 146 12.79 23.08 -23.45
CA LYS A 146 12.85 23.12 -21.98
C LYS A 146 12.07 24.32 -21.44
N GLY A 147 11.21 24.11 -20.45
CA GLY A 147 10.44 25.19 -19.79
C GLY A 147 9.24 24.66 -18.99
N ILE A 148 8.48 25.58 -18.39
CA ILE A 148 7.24 25.25 -17.65
C ILE A 148 6.14 24.93 -18.67
N LYS A 149 5.63 23.69 -18.63
CA LYS A 149 4.61 23.21 -19.58
C LYS A 149 3.34 22.83 -18.82
N ASN A 150 2.38 23.76 -18.78
CA ASN A 150 1.07 23.62 -18.13
C ASN A 150 -0.11 23.92 -19.08
N ASN A 151 0.12 23.79 -20.38
CA ASN A 151 -0.83 24.20 -21.41
C ASN A 151 -2.10 23.32 -21.36
N GLY A 152 -3.27 23.95 -21.34
CA GLY A 152 -4.55 23.25 -21.45
C GLY A 152 -5.01 22.49 -20.19
N ILE A 153 -4.33 22.64 -19.04
CA ILE A 153 -4.63 21.87 -17.82
C ILE A 153 -6.09 22.05 -17.34
N TYR A 154 -6.65 23.25 -17.46
CA TYR A 154 -8.05 23.52 -17.11
C TYR A 154 -9.07 22.96 -18.12
N HIS A 155 -8.66 22.61 -19.33
CA HIS A 155 -9.55 22.12 -20.38
C HIS A 155 -9.58 20.59 -20.47
N ALA A 156 -8.64 19.89 -19.84
CA ALA A 156 -8.58 18.43 -19.88
C ALA A 156 -9.48 17.79 -18.80
N ASN A 157 -10.37 16.88 -19.18
CA ASN A 157 -11.30 16.19 -18.26
C ASN A 157 -10.62 15.42 -17.12
N ALA A 158 -9.40 14.94 -17.32
CA ALA A 158 -8.66 14.17 -16.31
C ALA A 158 -7.97 15.06 -15.26
N THR A 159 -7.72 16.33 -15.56
CA THR A 159 -7.01 17.28 -14.68
C THR A 159 -7.87 18.45 -14.25
N ASN A 160 -8.97 18.73 -14.93
CA ASN A 160 -10.06 19.55 -14.44
C ASN A 160 -11.08 18.66 -13.69
N ARG A 161 -11.99 19.23 -12.88
CA ARG A 161 -13.02 18.52 -12.10
C ARG A 161 -14.09 17.83 -12.97
N GLY A 162 -13.70 17.24 -14.10
CA GLY A 162 -14.54 16.50 -15.03
C GLY A 162 -14.74 15.04 -14.61
N TRP A 163 -15.51 14.30 -15.40
CA TRP A 163 -15.97 12.94 -15.04
C TRP A 163 -14.82 11.94 -14.82
N VAL A 164 -13.71 12.06 -15.56
CA VAL A 164 -12.53 11.18 -15.39
C VAL A 164 -11.89 11.40 -14.02
N ALA A 165 -11.77 12.66 -13.57
CA ALA A 165 -11.22 12.98 -12.26
C ALA A 165 -12.09 12.40 -11.13
N TRP A 166 -13.42 12.48 -11.26
CA TRP A 166 -14.35 11.88 -10.30
C TRP A 166 -14.29 10.35 -10.29
N LEU A 167 -14.21 9.71 -11.47
CA LEU A 167 -14.03 8.26 -11.57
C LEU A 167 -12.75 7.83 -10.83
N VAL A 168 -11.62 8.48 -11.10
CA VAL A 168 -10.34 8.19 -10.43
C VAL A 168 -10.44 8.45 -8.92
N PHE A 169 -11.12 9.52 -8.49
CA PHE A 169 -11.34 9.82 -7.08
C PHE A 169 -12.09 8.70 -6.36
N PHE A 170 -13.25 8.27 -6.88
CA PHE A 170 -14.02 7.17 -6.29
C PHE A 170 -13.26 5.85 -6.35
N TYR A 171 -12.53 5.59 -7.44
CA TYR A 171 -11.70 4.40 -7.58
C TYR A 171 -10.62 4.32 -6.49
N LEU A 172 -9.86 5.39 -6.27
CA LEU A 172 -8.79 5.41 -5.28
C LEU A 172 -9.32 5.26 -3.85
N ILE A 173 -10.49 5.87 -3.55
CA ILE A 173 -11.16 5.68 -2.26
C ILE A 173 -11.62 4.24 -2.09
N ALA A 174 -12.31 3.67 -3.07
CA ALA A 174 -12.80 2.30 -3.01
C ALA A 174 -11.64 1.30 -2.86
N PHE A 175 -10.55 1.50 -3.63
CA PHE A 175 -9.33 0.72 -3.51
C PHE A 175 -8.75 0.77 -2.09
N TYR A 176 -8.63 1.96 -1.51
CA TYR A 176 -8.07 2.11 -0.16
C TYR A 176 -8.98 1.52 0.92
N LEU A 177 -10.30 1.72 0.81
CA LEU A 177 -11.26 1.13 1.75
C LEU A 177 -11.25 -0.40 1.69
N LEU A 178 -11.17 -0.98 0.49
CA LEU A 178 -11.05 -2.43 0.32
C LEU A 178 -9.76 -2.93 0.97
N LEU A 179 -8.62 -2.31 0.66
CA LEU A 179 -7.33 -2.73 1.20
C LEU A 179 -7.24 -2.62 2.72
N TYR A 180 -7.84 -1.58 3.31
CA TYR A 180 -7.76 -1.31 4.75
C TYR A 180 -8.81 -2.07 5.58
N PHE A 181 -10.07 -2.10 5.13
CA PHE A 181 -11.18 -2.65 5.90
C PHE A 181 -11.62 -4.05 5.47
N ARG A 182 -11.25 -4.47 4.25
CA ARG A 182 -11.64 -5.75 3.67
C ARG A 182 -10.46 -6.49 3.03
N PRO A 183 -9.38 -6.76 3.80
CA PRO A 183 -8.17 -7.41 3.28
C PRO A 183 -8.43 -8.79 2.65
N GLU A 184 -9.53 -9.46 3.01
CA GLU A 184 -9.94 -10.72 2.40
C GLU A 184 -10.11 -10.63 0.88
N TYR A 185 -10.61 -9.50 0.36
CA TYR A 185 -10.77 -9.32 -1.08
C TYR A 185 -9.45 -8.96 -1.78
N ALA A 186 -8.42 -8.55 -1.03
CA ALA A 186 -7.10 -8.24 -1.55
C ALA A 186 -6.22 -9.49 -1.74
N VAL A 187 -6.67 -10.69 -1.33
CA VAL A 187 -5.90 -11.94 -1.42
C VAL A 187 -5.39 -12.18 -2.84
N ASN A 188 -6.21 -11.99 -3.87
CA ASN A 188 -5.75 -12.18 -5.24
C ASN A 188 -4.68 -11.19 -5.69
N TRP A 189 -4.68 -9.96 -5.15
CA TRP A 189 -3.61 -9.01 -5.43
C TRP A 189 -2.28 -9.45 -4.82
N THR A 190 -2.32 -10.09 -3.66
CA THR A 190 -1.09 -10.57 -3.01
C THR A 190 -0.38 -11.63 -3.86
N TYR A 191 -1.10 -12.54 -4.54
CA TYR A 191 -0.48 -13.52 -5.43
C TYR A 191 0.35 -12.90 -6.55
N LEU A 192 -0.04 -11.72 -7.04
CA LEU A 192 0.67 -11.02 -8.11
C LEU A 192 2.12 -10.69 -7.70
N VAL A 193 2.31 -10.38 -6.43
CA VAL A 193 3.57 -9.84 -5.90
C VAL A 193 4.28 -10.83 -4.97
N ASP A 194 3.73 -12.02 -4.77
CA ASP A 194 4.35 -13.11 -4.00
C ASP A 194 5.79 -13.41 -4.42
N PRO A 195 6.11 -13.64 -5.72
CA PRO A 195 7.49 -13.96 -6.09
C PRO A 195 8.48 -12.84 -5.74
N ILE A 196 8.00 -11.59 -5.72
CA ILE A 196 8.82 -10.42 -5.35
C ILE A 196 8.96 -10.34 -3.84
N SER A 197 7.88 -10.55 -3.08
CA SER A 197 7.89 -10.57 -1.61
C SER A 197 8.77 -11.69 -1.08
N GLU A 198 8.58 -12.93 -1.56
CA GLU A 198 9.39 -14.09 -1.17
C GLU A 198 10.88 -13.85 -1.50
N SER A 199 11.17 -13.16 -2.61
CA SER A 199 12.52 -12.77 -2.99
C SER A 199 13.10 -11.61 -2.16
N LEU A 200 12.29 -10.80 -1.47
CA LEU A 200 12.76 -9.69 -0.64
C LEU A 200 12.76 -10.02 0.85
N SER A 201 11.58 -10.41 1.38
CA SER A 201 11.32 -10.66 2.80
C SER A 201 11.38 -12.14 3.18
N GLY A 202 11.37 -13.06 2.22
CA GLY A 202 11.29 -14.50 2.48
C GLY A 202 9.90 -15.00 2.84
N ASN A 203 8.90 -14.11 2.94
CA ASN A 203 7.52 -14.44 3.28
C ASN A 203 6.57 -14.15 2.11
N PRO A 204 5.41 -14.85 2.04
CA PRO A 204 4.34 -14.51 1.10
C PRO A 204 3.89 -13.05 1.27
N ALA A 205 3.40 -12.44 0.19
CA ALA A 205 3.01 -11.04 0.23
C ALA A 205 1.72 -10.84 1.05
N GLY A 206 1.72 -9.80 1.89
CA GLY A 206 0.51 -9.28 2.52
C GLY A 206 -0.16 -8.18 1.69
N HIS A 207 -1.36 -7.74 2.09
CA HIS A 207 -2.05 -6.63 1.45
C HIS A 207 -1.27 -5.29 1.59
N TRP A 208 -0.53 -5.10 2.69
CA TRP A 208 0.37 -3.96 2.86
C TRP A 208 1.58 -4.00 1.92
N PHE A 209 2.09 -5.20 1.60
CA PHE A 209 3.15 -5.35 0.59
C PHE A 209 2.65 -4.88 -0.78
N VAL A 210 1.43 -5.30 -1.18
CA VAL A 210 0.78 -4.83 -2.41
C VAL A 210 0.69 -3.31 -2.42
N TYR A 211 0.24 -2.70 -1.32
CA TYR A 211 0.15 -1.25 -1.18
C TYR A 211 1.51 -0.57 -1.35
N GLY A 212 2.54 -1.02 -0.63
CA GLY A 212 3.89 -0.47 -0.71
C GLY A 212 4.53 -0.63 -2.09
N PHE A 213 4.37 -1.80 -2.71
CA PHE A 213 4.87 -2.08 -4.07
C PHE A 213 4.17 -1.21 -5.12
N MET A 214 2.84 -1.06 -5.02
CA MET A 214 2.08 -0.19 -5.90
C MET A 214 2.51 1.27 -5.73
N TYR A 215 2.77 1.71 -4.50
CA TYR A 215 3.27 3.04 -4.20
C TYR A 215 4.62 3.31 -4.90
N CYS A 216 5.57 2.39 -4.76
CA CYS A 216 6.88 2.48 -5.41
C CYS A 216 6.74 2.50 -6.94
N THR A 217 5.87 1.64 -7.49
CA THR A 217 5.62 1.56 -8.93
C THR A 217 5.04 2.85 -9.49
N VAL A 218 3.95 3.36 -8.90
CA VAL A 218 3.27 4.58 -9.34
C VAL A 218 4.20 5.77 -9.22
N MET A 219 4.89 5.91 -8.08
CA MET A 219 5.86 7.00 -7.90
C MET A 219 6.99 6.92 -8.93
N THR A 220 7.53 5.75 -9.23
CA THR A 220 8.61 5.60 -10.22
C THR A 220 8.15 6.01 -11.61
N VAL A 221 7.01 5.50 -12.07
CA VAL A 221 6.44 5.83 -13.39
C VAL A 221 6.10 7.32 -13.50
N MET A 222 5.48 7.90 -12.46
CA MET A 222 5.16 9.33 -12.43
C MET A 222 6.40 10.20 -12.20
N GLY A 223 7.43 9.66 -11.58
CA GLY A 223 8.76 10.26 -11.47
C GLY A 223 9.39 10.47 -12.86
N VAL A 224 9.28 9.48 -13.75
CA VAL A 224 9.69 9.64 -15.16
C VAL A 224 8.96 10.82 -15.82
N ARG A 225 7.65 10.95 -15.61
CA ARG A 225 6.88 12.10 -16.11
C ARG A 225 7.42 13.42 -15.54
N MET A 226 7.72 13.48 -14.25
CA MET A 226 8.29 14.67 -13.61
C MET A 226 9.66 15.03 -14.17
N TYR A 227 10.54 14.04 -14.36
CA TYR A 227 11.85 14.25 -14.97
C TYR A 227 11.73 14.82 -16.39
N ILE A 228 10.79 14.34 -17.19
CA ILE A 228 10.53 14.86 -18.53
C ILE A 228 10.00 16.30 -18.46
N LYS A 229 8.98 16.56 -17.63
CA LYS A 229 8.32 17.88 -17.52
C LYS A 229 9.26 18.95 -16.97
N TYR A 230 10.02 18.64 -15.93
CA TYR A 230 10.86 19.58 -15.19
C TYR A 230 12.37 19.45 -15.50
N ARG A 231 12.76 18.83 -16.63
CA ARG A 231 14.16 18.70 -17.10
C ARG A 231 14.99 19.99 -17.19
N HIS A 232 14.36 21.14 -17.05
CA HIS A 232 15.00 22.46 -17.03
C HIS A 232 15.41 22.91 -15.62
N ASN A 233 14.83 22.31 -14.57
CA ASN A 233 14.96 22.76 -13.19
C ASN A 233 15.64 21.68 -12.34
N ARG A 234 16.91 21.92 -11.96
CA ARG A 234 17.70 21.00 -11.13
C ARG A 234 17.05 20.73 -9.77
N TYR A 235 16.45 21.74 -9.15
CA TYR A 235 15.78 21.59 -7.85
C TYR A 235 14.67 20.53 -7.92
N GLN A 236 13.86 20.56 -8.98
CA GLN A 236 12.77 19.60 -9.16
C GLN A 236 13.26 18.18 -9.41
N MET A 237 14.36 18.05 -10.16
CA MET A 237 15.00 16.76 -10.40
C MET A 237 15.50 16.14 -9.09
N ILE A 238 16.32 16.89 -8.32
CA ILE A 238 16.91 16.41 -7.06
C ILE A 238 15.80 16.07 -6.05
N ARG A 239 14.77 16.93 -5.95
CA ARG A 239 13.63 16.68 -5.06
C ARG A 239 12.88 15.40 -5.41
N THR A 240 12.59 15.19 -6.70
CA THR A 240 11.92 13.97 -7.19
C THR A 240 12.79 12.74 -6.92
N THR A 241 14.10 12.83 -7.14
CA THR A 241 15.04 11.75 -6.84
C THR A 241 15.09 11.43 -5.34
N SER A 242 15.10 12.46 -4.48
CA SER A 242 15.09 12.29 -3.02
C SER A 242 13.85 11.55 -2.55
N VAL A 243 12.64 12.00 -2.93
CA VAL A 243 11.40 11.33 -2.48
C VAL A 243 11.27 9.90 -3.02
N LEU A 244 11.75 9.63 -4.24
CA LEU A 244 11.81 8.28 -4.78
C LEU A 244 12.78 7.39 -4.01
N PHE A 245 13.96 7.91 -3.69
CA PHE A 245 14.97 7.21 -2.92
C PHE A 245 14.44 6.84 -1.53
N PHE A 246 13.86 7.77 -0.79
CA PHE A 246 13.29 7.48 0.52
C PHE A 246 12.10 6.50 0.45
N GLN A 247 11.24 6.62 -0.57
CA GLN A 247 10.14 5.68 -0.73
C GLN A 247 10.61 4.26 -1.05
N ILE A 248 11.50 4.11 -2.04
CA ILE A 248 11.92 2.79 -2.51
C ILE A 248 12.89 2.15 -1.52
N VAL A 249 13.86 2.90 -1.02
CA VAL A 249 14.92 2.36 -0.17
C VAL A 249 14.48 2.30 1.29
N PHE A 250 14.09 3.43 1.89
CA PHE A 250 13.80 3.50 3.32
C PHE A 250 12.41 2.98 3.69
N ALA A 251 11.39 3.25 2.88
CA ALA A 251 10.02 2.88 3.20
C ALA A 251 9.64 1.47 2.73
N PHE A 252 10.37 0.88 1.78
CA PHE A 252 10.02 -0.39 1.16
C PHE A 252 11.15 -1.42 1.24
N LEU A 253 12.28 -1.21 0.57
CA LEU A 253 13.34 -2.23 0.50
C LEU A 253 13.98 -2.55 1.85
N ILE A 254 14.38 -1.54 2.64
CA ILE A 254 15.00 -1.77 3.94
C ILE A 254 14.06 -2.55 4.88
N PRO A 255 12.81 -2.13 5.11
CA PRO A 255 11.89 -2.87 5.98
C PRO A 255 11.65 -4.32 5.53
N GLU A 256 11.49 -4.55 4.22
CA GLU A 256 11.30 -5.92 3.69
C GLU A 256 12.55 -6.79 3.87
N ILE A 257 13.75 -6.24 3.66
CA ILE A 257 15.00 -6.96 3.92
C ILE A 257 15.18 -7.26 5.42
N MET A 258 14.75 -6.35 6.31
CA MET A 258 14.78 -6.61 7.76
C MET A 258 13.92 -7.80 8.16
N VAL A 259 12.73 -7.92 7.57
CA VAL A 259 11.84 -9.07 7.80
C VAL A 259 12.54 -10.38 7.40
N ARG A 260 13.29 -10.39 6.29
CA ARG A 260 14.06 -11.57 5.87
C ARG A 260 15.12 -11.99 6.90
N LEU A 261 15.74 -11.00 7.53
CA LEU A 261 16.73 -11.21 8.58
C LEU A 261 16.11 -11.51 9.94
N GLN A 262 14.79 -11.80 10.00
CA GLN A 262 14.03 -12.05 11.23
C GLN A 262 14.09 -10.88 12.23
N MET A 263 14.30 -9.65 11.72
CA MET A 263 14.32 -8.42 12.51
C MET A 263 12.94 -7.74 12.47
N PRO A 264 12.60 -6.92 13.49
CA PRO A 264 11.32 -6.20 13.50
C PRO A 264 11.20 -5.28 12.29
N TYR A 265 10.05 -5.30 11.63
CA TYR A 265 9.73 -4.36 10.55
C TYR A 265 9.74 -2.94 11.11
N TYR A 266 10.58 -2.06 10.55
CA TYR A 266 10.65 -0.66 10.97
C TYR A 266 10.97 0.28 9.81
N ASP A 267 10.19 1.37 9.70
CA ASP A 267 10.39 2.41 8.71
C ASP A 267 11.26 3.55 9.31
N PHE A 268 12.54 3.54 8.96
CA PHE A 268 13.55 4.45 9.53
C PHE A 268 13.34 5.94 9.26
N LYS A 269 12.43 6.33 8.36
CA LYS A 269 12.07 7.74 8.17
C LYS A 269 10.90 8.20 9.05
N ASN A 270 10.16 7.29 9.69
CA ASN A 270 8.99 7.67 10.51
C ASN A 270 9.44 8.07 11.92
N ALA A 271 9.31 9.37 12.21
CA ALA A 271 9.59 9.93 13.53
C ALA A 271 8.31 10.04 14.38
N PHE A 272 8.42 10.04 15.70
CA PHE A 272 7.30 10.44 16.56
C PHE A 272 7.00 11.95 16.39
N PRO A 273 5.74 12.42 16.37
CA PRO A 273 4.48 11.70 16.61
C PRO A 273 3.82 11.13 15.35
N LEU A 274 4.49 11.13 14.18
CA LEU A 274 3.95 10.49 12.97
C LEU A 274 3.80 8.98 13.19
N ASP A 275 4.78 8.38 13.85
CA ASP A 275 4.67 7.05 14.46
C ASP A 275 4.24 7.19 15.92
N TYR A 276 2.94 7.28 16.17
CA TYR A 276 2.39 7.61 17.49
C TYR A 276 2.53 6.46 18.50
N ASP A 277 2.55 5.21 18.02
CA ASP A 277 2.68 4.00 18.84
C ASP A 277 4.14 3.72 19.25
N PHE A 278 5.11 4.45 18.70
CA PHE A 278 6.53 4.16 18.88
C PHE A 278 6.96 4.01 20.35
N PHE A 279 6.50 4.91 21.22
CA PHE A 279 6.81 4.91 22.67
C PHE A 279 5.78 4.16 23.52
N PHE A 280 4.87 3.39 22.92
CA PHE A 280 3.92 2.61 23.71
C PHE A 280 4.60 1.42 24.36
N GLN A 281 4.10 1.03 25.55
CA GLN A 281 4.76 0.01 26.37
C GLN A 281 4.95 -1.32 25.65
N TRP A 282 4.00 -1.72 24.80
CA TRP A 282 4.07 -2.97 24.05
C TRP A 282 5.17 -2.94 22.98
N ASN A 283 5.30 -1.83 22.25
CA ASN A 283 6.31 -1.66 21.20
C ASN A 283 7.71 -1.55 21.82
N LEU A 284 7.86 -0.78 22.91
CA LEU A 284 9.10 -0.71 23.67
C LEU A 284 9.56 -2.09 24.17
N ARG A 285 8.65 -2.90 24.74
CA ARG A 285 8.97 -4.27 25.16
C ARG A 285 9.37 -5.13 23.97
N SER A 286 8.66 -5.03 22.84
CA SER A 286 9.01 -5.76 21.62
C SER A 286 10.41 -5.40 21.12
N LEU A 287 10.76 -4.11 21.05
CA LEU A 287 12.08 -3.65 20.62
C LEU A 287 13.18 -4.09 21.58
N ILE A 288 12.99 -3.96 22.90
CA ILE A 288 13.99 -4.39 23.89
C ILE A 288 14.21 -5.92 23.81
N ASN A 289 13.13 -6.69 23.66
CA ASN A 289 13.20 -8.15 23.50
C ASN A 289 13.83 -8.58 22.16
N SER A 290 13.86 -7.68 21.16
CA SER A 290 14.50 -7.92 19.85
C SER A 290 16.02 -7.73 19.88
N GLY A 291 16.62 -7.51 21.06
CA GLY A 291 18.07 -7.43 21.24
C GLY A 291 18.71 -6.18 20.65
N GLY A 292 19.95 -6.31 20.17
CA GLY A 292 20.79 -5.17 19.74
C GLY A 292 20.16 -4.31 18.64
N ILE A 293 19.47 -4.92 17.67
CA ILE A 293 18.80 -4.18 16.60
C ILE A 293 17.61 -3.37 17.12
N GLY A 294 16.84 -3.91 18.06
CA GLY A 294 15.70 -3.21 18.62
C GLY A 294 16.12 -2.03 19.50
N ILE A 295 17.23 -2.16 20.23
CA ILE A 295 17.85 -1.04 20.94
C ILE A 295 18.33 0.03 19.95
N PHE A 296 18.96 -0.37 18.85
CA PHE A 296 19.36 0.58 17.80
C PHE A 296 18.16 1.34 17.23
N ILE A 297 17.05 0.66 16.91
CA ILE A 297 15.82 1.28 16.42
C ILE A 297 15.27 2.28 17.45
N LEU A 298 15.26 1.92 18.73
CA LEU A 298 14.81 2.79 19.82
C LEU A 298 15.65 4.06 19.92
N VAL A 299 16.99 3.93 19.90
CA VAL A 299 17.92 5.05 19.92
C VAL A 299 17.75 5.91 18.67
N TRP A 300 17.68 5.28 17.49
CA TRP A 300 17.48 5.96 16.22
C TRP A 300 16.18 6.75 16.20
N GLY A 301 15.04 6.15 16.53
CA GLY A 301 13.74 6.83 16.54
C GLY A 301 13.69 7.98 17.55
N THR A 302 14.36 7.83 18.70
CA THR A 302 14.49 8.90 19.71
C THR A 302 15.35 10.06 19.19
N VAL A 303 16.53 9.77 18.61
CA VAL A 303 17.43 10.76 18.02
C VAL A 303 16.77 11.45 16.82
N LEU A 304 16.07 10.69 15.97
CA LEU A 304 15.34 11.20 14.83
C LEU A 304 14.29 12.22 15.28
N THR A 305 13.55 11.90 16.34
CA THR A 305 12.50 12.76 16.90
C THR A 305 13.04 13.99 17.61
N LEU A 306 14.01 13.84 18.52
CA LEU A 306 14.45 14.91 19.41
C LEU A 306 15.56 15.79 18.83
N ILE A 307 16.33 15.27 17.87
CA ILE A 307 17.51 15.95 17.33
C ILE A 307 17.33 16.22 15.85
N ILE A 308 17.18 15.16 15.03
CA ILE A 308 17.20 15.31 13.56
C ILE A 308 16.01 16.15 13.09
N VAL A 309 14.78 15.86 13.54
CA VAL A 309 13.59 16.63 13.13
C VAL A 309 13.73 18.11 13.50
N PRO A 310 14.04 18.51 14.76
CA PRO A 310 14.25 19.91 15.10
C PRO A 310 15.37 20.58 14.31
N VAL A 311 16.52 19.93 14.13
CA VAL A 311 17.65 20.46 13.35
C VAL A 311 17.25 20.69 11.89
N MET A 312 16.58 19.71 11.28
CA MET A 312 16.15 19.81 9.89
C MET A 312 15.05 20.87 9.71
N VAL A 313 14.14 21.02 10.69
CA VAL A 313 13.13 22.10 10.68
C VAL A 313 13.79 23.46 10.85
N TYR A 314 14.83 23.59 11.67
CA TYR A 314 15.55 24.85 11.86
C TYR A 314 16.24 25.32 10.58
N PHE A 315 16.96 24.43 9.87
CA PHE A 315 17.70 24.81 8.67
C PHE A 315 16.86 24.83 7.38
N PHE A 316 15.93 23.89 7.21
CA PHE A 316 15.19 23.71 5.95
C PHE A 316 13.70 24.07 6.05
N GLY A 317 13.24 24.46 7.24
CA GLY A 317 11.85 24.83 7.49
C GLY A 317 10.89 23.63 7.57
N LYS A 318 9.65 23.89 7.99
CA LYS A 318 8.62 22.87 8.30
C LYS A 318 8.26 21.91 7.16
N ARG A 319 8.55 22.27 5.90
CA ARG A 319 8.15 21.50 4.71
C ARG A 319 9.19 20.49 4.26
N TRP A 320 10.35 20.40 4.93
CA TRP A 320 11.46 19.53 4.52
C TRP A 320 11.00 18.07 4.42
N TYR A 321 10.33 17.53 5.44
CA TYR A 321 9.89 16.13 5.47
C TYR A 321 8.91 15.82 4.34
N CYS A 322 7.83 16.61 4.24
CA CYS A 322 6.82 16.45 3.19
C CYS A 322 7.34 16.68 1.78
N SER A 323 8.43 17.44 1.59
CA SER A 323 8.92 17.77 0.25
C SER A 323 10.05 16.86 -0.23
N TRP A 324 10.77 16.19 0.68
CA TRP A 324 12.03 15.49 0.38
C TRP A 324 12.09 14.04 0.85
N VAL A 325 11.29 13.65 1.84
CA VAL A 325 11.40 12.34 2.52
C VAL A 325 10.09 11.56 2.50
N CYS A 326 8.97 12.23 2.79
CA CYS A 326 7.68 11.59 2.96
C CYS A 326 7.15 11.01 1.66
N GLY A 327 6.74 9.72 1.69
CA GLY A 327 6.07 9.06 0.57
C GLY A 327 4.85 9.84 0.09
N CYS A 328 3.95 10.26 1.00
CA CYS A 328 2.75 11.05 0.70
C CYS A 328 3.08 12.32 -0.07
N GLY A 329 4.15 12.98 0.34
CA GLY A 329 4.73 14.11 -0.37
C GLY A 329 5.21 13.75 -1.77
N GLY A 330 5.95 12.66 -1.92
CA GLY A 330 6.39 12.14 -3.20
C GLY A 330 5.26 11.84 -4.18
N LEU A 331 4.16 11.24 -3.72
CA LEU A 331 2.97 11.00 -4.56
C LEU A 331 2.28 12.32 -4.94
N ALA A 332 2.14 13.25 -4.00
CA ALA A 332 1.56 14.57 -4.26
C ALA A 332 2.41 15.40 -5.24
N GLU A 333 3.74 15.28 -5.18
CA GLU A 333 4.66 15.96 -6.09
C GLU A 333 4.71 15.29 -7.47
N THR A 334 4.55 13.97 -7.57
CA THR A 334 4.64 13.24 -8.85
C THR A 334 3.29 13.08 -9.55
N LEU A 335 2.40 12.28 -8.98
CA LEU A 335 1.05 12.02 -9.49
C LEU A 335 0.13 13.23 -9.30
N GLY A 336 0.29 13.97 -8.20
CA GLY A 336 -0.56 15.10 -7.84
C GLY A 336 -0.24 16.43 -8.53
N ASP A 337 0.93 16.57 -9.17
CA ASP A 337 1.36 17.79 -9.90
C ASP A 337 0.30 18.37 -10.86
N PRO A 338 -0.44 17.58 -11.66
CA PRO A 338 -1.46 18.09 -12.59
C PRO A 338 -2.71 18.69 -11.95
N TYR A 339 -2.86 18.63 -10.62
CA TYR A 339 -4.07 19.05 -9.90
C TYR A 339 -3.87 20.31 -9.04
N ARG A 340 -2.63 20.84 -8.99
CA ARG A 340 -2.25 21.97 -8.12
C ARG A 340 -3.06 23.25 -8.35
N GLN A 341 -3.52 23.45 -9.57
CA GLN A 341 -4.33 24.58 -9.99
C GLN A 341 -5.70 24.64 -9.30
N HIS A 342 -6.16 23.55 -8.67
CA HIS A 342 -7.41 23.50 -7.92
C HIS A 342 -7.28 23.97 -6.47
N SER A 343 -6.06 24.24 -6.00
CA SER A 343 -5.83 24.86 -4.70
C SER A 343 -6.44 26.26 -4.68
N SER A 344 -7.39 26.50 -3.77
CA SER A 344 -8.01 27.82 -3.61
C SER A 344 -6.96 28.88 -3.31
N LYS A 345 -6.97 29.97 -4.09
CA LYS A 345 -6.12 31.15 -3.90
C LYS A 345 -6.93 32.37 -3.45
N THR A 346 -8.14 32.15 -2.94
CA THR A 346 -9.00 33.25 -2.47
C THR A 346 -8.40 33.90 -1.23
N LEU A 347 -8.69 35.20 -1.04
CA LEU A 347 -8.31 35.93 0.17
C LEU A 347 -8.85 35.27 1.43
N LEU A 348 -10.04 34.64 1.36
CA LEU A 348 -10.60 33.87 2.46
C LEU A 348 -9.71 32.69 2.83
N SER A 349 -9.30 31.87 1.86
CA SER A 349 -8.40 30.74 2.12
C SER A 349 -7.09 31.19 2.75
N TRP A 350 -6.54 32.31 2.28
CA TRP A 350 -5.30 32.85 2.85
C TRP A 350 -5.49 33.47 4.26
N ARG A 351 -6.61 34.15 4.53
CA ARG A 351 -6.94 34.64 5.87
C ARG A 351 -7.09 33.50 6.87
N VAL A 352 -7.78 32.43 6.46
CA VAL A 352 -7.94 31.21 7.26
C VAL A 352 -6.58 30.54 7.49
N GLU A 353 -5.76 30.36 6.46
CA GLU A 353 -4.41 29.79 6.59
C GLU A 353 -3.54 30.61 7.54
N ARG A 354 -3.55 31.94 7.42
CA ARG A 354 -2.81 32.83 8.30
C ARG A 354 -3.31 32.72 9.75
N TRP A 355 -4.62 32.71 9.97
CA TRP A 355 -5.19 32.56 11.30
C TRP A 355 -4.84 31.19 11.92
N LEU A 356 -4.93 30.09 11.17
CA LEU A 356 -4.54 28.76 11.67
C LEU A 356 -3.04 28.65 12.04
N VAL A 357 -2.18 29.43 11.39
CA VAL A 357 -0.72 29.39 11.61
C VAL A 357 -0.26 30.39 12.68
N HIS A 358 -0.93 31.53 12.80
CA HIS A 358 -0.46 32.66 13.61
C HIS A 358 -1.48 33.17 14.64
N GLY A 359 -2.75 32.78 14.53
CA GLY A 359 -3.87 33.38 15.23
C GLY A 359 -4.55 32.48 16.24
#